data_AF-A0A730E9I1-F1
#
_entry.id   AF-A0A730E9I1-F1
#
_cell.length_a   1.000
_cell.length_b   1.000
_cell.length_c   1.000
_cell.angle_alpha   90.00
_cell.angle_beta   90.00
_cell.angle_gamma   90.00
#
_symmetry.space_group_name_H-M   'P 1'
#
loop_
_entity.id
_entity.type
_entity.pdbx_description
1 polymer ?
#
loop_
_entity_poly.entity_id
_entity_poly.type
_entity_poly.pdbx_seq_one_letter_code
_entity_poly.pdbx_strand_id
1 'polypeptide(L)'
;MKIRYVIALTLSLLVAGCDNAPKFDGSSQESLRYSAEKVFEPLSEEKKAELKTAIIDTLNYYDTQADLTNDKSYSSNNMRLVVLDGKTADQVVSEAASYRDKKEKLEKKYLHNQ
;
A
#
# COMPACT_ATOMS: atom_id res chain seq x y z
N MET A 1 -26.58 -50.30 -9.09
CA MET A 1 -26.13 -49.44 -7.97
C MET A 1 -26.18 -47.99 -8.43
N LYS A 2 -26.87 -47.13 -7.68
CA LYS A 2 -27.02 -45.70 -7.97
C LYS A 2 -25.79 -44.96 -7.45
N ILE A 3 -25.02 -44.32 -8.32
CA ILE A 3 -23.98 -43.37 -7.90
C ILE A 3 -24.60 -41.97 -8.02
N ARG A 4 -24.81 -41.33 -6.88
CA ARG A 4 -25.19 -39.93 -6.71
C ARG A 4 -24.03 -39.20 -6.01
N TYR A 5 -24.03 -37.88 -6.16
CA TYR A 5 -23.17 -36.85 -5.56
C TYR A 5 -22.02 -36.38 -6.45
N VAL A 6 -22.20 -35.22 -7.13
CA VAL A 6 -21.87 -33.83 -6.71
C VAL A 6 -20.35 -33.62 -6.88
N ILE A 7 -19.91 -32.67 -7.70
CA ILE A 7 -19.41 -31.36 -7.23
C ILE A 7 -19.37 -30.39 -8.42
N ALA A 8 -19.88 -29.19 -8.16
CA ALA A 8 -19.87 -28.02 -9.01
C ALA A 8 -18.47 -27.41 -9.19
N LEU A 9 -18.41 -26.44 -10.11
CA LEU A 9 -17.44 -25.34 -10.15
C LEU A 9 -16.00 -25.71 -10.51
N THR A 10 -15.72 -25.62 -11.80
CA THR A 10 -14.45 -25.05 -12.27
C THR A 10 -14.77 -23.80 -13.09
N LEU A 11 -15.06 -22.71 -12.38
CA LEU A 11 -14.99 -21.35 -12.94
C LEU A 11 -13.52 -21.12 -13.31
N SER A 12 -13.19 -21.53 -14.52
CA SER A 12 -11.83 -21.63 -15.01
C SER A 12 -11.36 -20.23 -15.41
N LEU A 13 -10.36 -19.75 -14.68
CA LEU A 13 -9.37 -18.74 -15.06
C LEU A 13 -9.89 -17.36 -15.51
N LEU A 14 -10.10 -16.47 -14.52
CA LEU A 14 -9.94 -15.01 -14.70
C LEU A 14 -8.58 -14.53 -14.18
N VAL A 15 -7.49 -15.27 -14.43
CA VAL A 15 -6.13 -14.87 -13.98
C VAL A 15 -5.24 -14.43 -15.15
N ALA A 16 -5.84 -13.84 -16.19
CA ALA A 16 -5.11 -13.13 -17.25
C ALA A 16 -5.17 -11.60 -17.09
N GLY A 17 -5.44 -11.09 -15.88
CA GLY A 17 -5.70 -9.67 -15.62
C GLY A 17 -4.85 -8.97 -14.54
N CYS A 18 -4.04 -9.67 -13.76
CA CYS A 18 -3.32 -9.04 -12.63
C CYS A 18 -1.97 -8.40 -12.98
N ASP A 19 -1.44 -8.57 -14.19
CA ASP A 19 -0.18 -7.94 -14.60
C ASP A 19 -0.35 -6.47 -15.06
N ASN A 20 -1.59 -6.05 -15.35
CA ASN A 20 -1.92 -4.74 -15.91
C ASN A 20 -2.60 -3.78 -14.92
N ALA A 21 -2.67 -4.11 -13.63
CA ALA A 21 -3.23 -3.19 -12.64
C ALA A 21 -2.43 -1.88 -12.63
N PRO A 22 -3.08 -0.70 -12.62
CA PRO A 22 -2.38 0.57 -12.54
C PRO A 22 -1.44 0.60 -11.33
N LYS A 23 -0.25 1.15 -11.54
CA LYS A 23 0.79 1.29 -10.51
C LYS A 23 1.07 2.77 -10.28
N PHE A 24 1.43 3.11 -9.05
CA PHE A 24 2.02 4.41 -8.76
C PHE A 24 3.37 4.53 -9.48
N ASP A 25 3.64 5.72 -10.00
CA ASP A 25 4.89 6.11 -10.65
C ASP A 25 5.57 7.17 -9.77
N GLY A 26 6.60 6.75 -9.06
CA GLY A 26 7.36 7.60 -8.14
C GLY A 26 8.53 8.34 -8.79
N SER A 27 8.69 8.30 -10.11
CA SER A 27 9.81 8.96 -10.81
C SER A 27 9.85 10.48 -10.62
N SER A 28 8.68 11.10 -10.38
CA SER A 28 8.54 12.51 -10.04
C SER A 28 7.21 12.77 -9.32
N GLN A 29 7.06 13.95 -8.72
CA GLN A 29 5.78 14.35 -8.10
C GLN A 29 4.64 14.42 -9.14
N GLU A 30 4.93 14.86 -10.36
CA GLU A 30 3.94 14.94 -11.43
C GLU A 30 3.53 13.55 -11.91
N SER A 31 4.50 12.65 -12.10
CA SER A 31 4.25 11.24 -12.42
C SER A 31 3.41 10.55 -11.36
N LEU A 32 3.71 10.82 -10.08
CA LEU A 32 2.98 10.23 -8.96
C LEU A 32 1.54 10.74 -8.91
N ARG A 33 1.33 12.04 -9.13
CA ARG A 33 -0.01 12.64 -9.17
C ARG A 33 -0.84 11.99 -10.29
N TYR A 34 -0.30 11.91 -11.50
CA TYR A 34 -0.99 11.37 -12.66
C TYR A 34 -1.27 9.86 -12.53
N SER A 35 -0.29 9.08 -12.07
CA SER A 35 -0.47 7.64 -11.84
C SER A 35 -1.43 7.35 -10.70
N ALA A 36 -1.44 8.15 -9.63
CA ALA A 36 -2.40 8.03 -8.55
C ALA A 36 -3.84 8.16 -9.07
N GLU A 37 -4.14 9.13 -9.94
CA GLU A 37 -5.47 9.24 -10.56
C GLU A 37 -5.90 7.92 -11.21
N LYS A 38 -5.01 7.28 -11.97
CA LYS A 38 -5.26 5.97 -12.62
C LYS A 38 -5.42 4.82 -11.62
N VAL A 39 -4.68 4.83 -10.52
CA VAL A 39 -4.81 3.83 -9.46
C VAL A 39 -6.14 3.97 -8.72
N PHE A 40 -6.59 5.21 -8.48
CA PHE A 40 -7.82 5.48 -7.73
C PHE A 40 -9.10 5.38 -8.59
N GLU A 41 -9.04 5.73 -9.88
CA GLU A 41 -10.20 5.76 -10.79
C GLU A 41 -11.06 4.48 -10.79
N PRO A 42 -10.48 3.25 -10.93
CA PRO A 42 -11.29 2.03 -11.03
C PRO A 42 -11.82 1.52 -9.68
N LEU A 43 -11.42 2.13 -8.56
CA LEU A 43 -11.77 1.65 -7.22
C LEU A 43 -13.17 2.12 -6.79
N SER A 44 -13.86 1.29 -6.01
CA SER A 44 -15.05 1.73 -5.28
C SER A 44 -14.68 2.76 -4.20
N GLU A 45 -15.63 3.57 -3.74
CA GLU A 45 -15.37 4.57 -2.69
C GLU A 45 -14.80 3.96 -1.40
N GLU A 46 -15.25 2.76 -1.03
CA GLU A 46 -14.70 2.00 0.10
C GLU A 46 -13.22 1.66 -0.13
N LYS A 47 -12.87 1.15 -1.32
CA LYS A 47 -11.49 0.83 -1.68
C LYS A 47 -10.60 2.05 -1.82
N LYS A 48 -11.14 3.18 -2.27
CA LYS A 48 -10.43 4.46 -2.26
C LYS A 48 -10.12 4.92 -0.82
N ALA A 49 -11.08 4.79 0.10
CA ALA A 49 -10.86 5.13 1.51
C ALA A 49 -9.82 4.21 2.16
N GLU A 50 -9.89 2.91 1.91
CA GLU A 50 -8.91 1.91 2.37
C GLU A 50 -7.49 2.25 1.87
N LEU A 51 -7.34 2.52 0.57
CA LEU A 51 -6.05 2.89 -0.02
C LEU A 51 -5.49 4.20 0.55
N LYS A 52 -6.34 5.22 0.77
CA LYS A 52 -5.92 6.49 1.40
C LYS A 52 -5.36 6.25 2.80
N THR A 53 -6.06 5.46 3.62
CA THR A 53 -5.60 5.09 4.96
C THR A 53 -4.28 4.32 4.89
N ALA A 54 -4.15 3.37 3.96
CA ALA A 54 -2.92 2.59 3.77
C ALA A 54 -1.71 3.46 3.39
N ILE A 55 -1.90 4.46 2.52
CA ILE A 55 -0.86 5.44 2.17
C ILE A 55 -0.48 6.26 3.41
N ILE A 56 -1.46 6.75 4.18
CA ILE A 56 -1.22 7.52 5.40
C ILE A 56 -0.43 6.70 6.42
N ASP A 57 -0.83 5.46 6.69
CA ASP A 57 -0.13 4.56 7.62
C ASP A 57 1.32 4.33 7.21
N THR A 58 1.54 4.11 5.91
CA THR A 58 2.89 3.94 5.35
C THR A 58 3.74 5.18 5.54
N LEU A 59 3.21 6.36 5.22
CA LEU A 59 3.95 7.63 5.29
C LEU A 59 4.16 8.10 6.73
N ASN A 60 3.22 7.86 7.63
CA ASN A 60 3.34 8.19 9.05
C ASN A 60 4.52 7.48 9.70
N TYR A 61 4.82 6.23 9.32
CA TYR A 61 6.03 5.54 9.79
C TYR A 61 7.30 6.34 9.44
N TYR A 62 7.38 6.86 8.22
CA TYR A 62 8.52 7.63 7.74
C TYR A 62 8.61 9.02 8.38
N ASP A 63 7.48 9.72 8.57
CA ASP A 63 7.47 10.97 9.33
C ASP A 63 7.92 10.74 10.79
N THR A 64 7.47 9.65 11.43
CA THR A 64 7.97 9.27 12.76
C THR A 64 9.48 8.97 12.73
N GLN A 65 10.00 8.29 11.71
CA GLN A 65 11.45 8.12 11.56
C GLN A 65 12.17 9.47 11.46
N ALA A 66 11.64 10.39 10.65
CA ALA A 66 12.24 11.71 10.44
C ALA A 66 12.29 12.50 11.76
N ASP A 67 11.20 12.50 12.53
CA ASP A 67 11.10 13.20 13.81
C ASP A 67 12.07 12.63 14.85
N LEU A 68 12.12 11.30 14.99
CA LEU A 68 12.94 10.64 16.01
C LEU A 68 14.44 10.66 15.70
N THR A 69 14.80 10.75 14.43
CA THR A 69 16.21 10.80 13.99
C THR A 69 16.69 12.22 13.66
N ASN A 70 15.77 13.19 13.62
CA ASN A 70 15.98 14.53 13.08
C ASN A 70 16.56 14.51 11.64
N ASP A 71 16.25 13.48 10.86
CA ASP A 71 16.67 13.31 9.47
C ASP A 71 15.47 13.47 8.52
N LYS A 72 15.40 14.65 7.88
CA LYS A 72 14.32 14.99 6.94
C LYS A 72 14.35 14.16 5.66
N SER A 73 15.40 13.40 5.38
CA SER A 73 15.42 12.47 4.24
C SER A 73 14.27 11.46 4.34
N TYR A 74 13.88 11.09 5.56
CA TYR A 74 12.72 10.22 5.82
C TYR A 74 11.36 10.94 5.80
N SER A 75 11.28 12.25 5.56
CA SER A 75 9.96 12.90 5.52
C SER A 75 9.05 12.27 4.47
N SER A 76 7.75 12.21 4.74
CA SER A 76 6.75 11.64 3.85
C SER A 76 6.72 12.27 2.47
N ASN A 77 7.14 13.54 2.34
CA ASN A 77 7.27 14.22 1.06
C ASN A 77 8.37 13.61 0.17
N ASN A 78 9.48 13.18 0.77
CA ASN A 78 10.57 12.52 0.06
C ASN A 78 10.23 11.03 -0.16
N MET A 79 9.74 10.37 0.90
CA MET A 79 9.53 8.93 0.88
C MET A 79 8.35 8.51 0.01
N ARG A 80 7.31 9.35 -0.19
CA ARG A 80 6.16 8.98 -1.04
C ARG A 80 6.55 8.57 -2.47
N LEU A 81 7.58 9.18 -3.02
CA LEU A 81 8.08 8.84 -4.35
C LEU A 81 8.66 7.44 -4.33
N VAL A 82 9.49 7.13 -3.33
CA VAL A 82 10.20 5.84 -3.23
C VAL A 82 9.29 4.68 -2.83
N VAL A 83 8.40 4.91 -1.86
CA VAL A 83 7.69 3.81 -1.18
C VAL A 83 6.42 3.38 -1.90
N LEU A 84 5.90 4.24 -2.78
CA LEU A 84 4.74 3.94 -3.60
C LEU A 84 5.15 3.45 -5.00
N ASP A 85 6.34 3.83 -5.50
CA ASP A 85 6.75 3.51 -6.87
C ASP A 85 6.59 2.02 -7.22
N GLY A 86 5.99 1.77 -8.38
CA GLY A 86 5.74 0.44 -8.92
C GLY A 86 4.67 -0.37 -8.19
N LYS A 87 4.06 0.15 -7.11
CA LYS A 87 3.02 -0.56 -6.35
C LYS A 87 1.63 -0.32 -6.91
N THR A 88 0.83 -1.37 -6.86
CA THR A 88 -0.62 -1.34 -7.08
C THR A 88 -1.35 -0.94 -5.80
N ALA A 89 -2.65 -0.62 -5.91
CA ALA A 89 -3.52 -0.35 -4.76
C ALA A 89 -3.48 -1.49 -3.73
N ASP A 90 -3.66 -2.74 -4.18
CA ASP A 90 -3.68 -3.91 -3.30
C ASP A 90 -2.36 -4.12 -2.56
N GLN A 91 -1.22 -3.89 -3.24
CA GLN A 91 0.09 -3.99 -2.60
C GLN A 91 0.24 -2.97 -1.47
N VAL A 92 -0.11 -1.70 -1.71
CA VAL A 92 -0.05 -0.66 -0.68
C VAL A 92 -0.95 -1.01 0.51
N VAL A 93 -2.18 -1.45 0.25
CA VAL A 93 -3.12 -1.86 1.30
C VAL A 93 -2.59 -3.06 2.10
N SER A 94 -2.04 -4.07 1.42
CA SER A 94 -1.53 -5.29 2.06
C SER A 94 -0.31 -5.02 2.96
N GLU A 95 0.52 -4.04 2.61
CA GLU A 95 1.72 -3.69 3.37
C GLU A 95 1.46 -2.74 4.54
N ALA A 96 0.35 -1.98 4.52
CA ALA A 96 0.07 -0.91 5.48
C ALA A 96 0.09 -1.37 6.94
N ALA A 97 -0.43 -2.57 7.22
CA ALA A 97 -0.41 -3.14 8.57
C ALA A 97 1.01 -3.26 9.14
N SER A 98 1.96 -3.70 8.30
CA SER A 98 3.37 -3.81 8.70
C SER A 98 3.98 -2.44 9.02
N TYR A 99 3.56 -1.36 8.34
CA TYR A 99 4.05 -0.01 8.65
C TYR A 99 3.52 0.52 9.98
N ARG A 100 2.26 0.22 10.34
CA ARG A 100 1.74 0.54 11.68
C ARG A 100 2.54 -0.17 12.77
N ASP A 101 2.79 -1.47 12.60
CA ASP A 101 3.61 -2.24 13.55
C ASP A 101 5.04 -1.71 13.66
N LYS A 102 5.65 -1.32 12.53
CA LYS A 102 6.99 -0.73 12.50
C LYS A 102 7.03 0.60 13.24
N LYS A 103 6.02 1.45 13.05
CA LYS A 103 5.89 2.73 13.76
C LYS A 103 5.83 2.50 15.27
N GLU A 104 4.92 1.64 15.74
CA GLU A 104 4.79 1.36 17.17
C GLU A 104 6.09 0.81 17.78
N LYS A 105 6.78 -0.08 17.08
CA LYS A 105 8.06 -0.64 17.53
C LYS A 105 9.15 0.43 17.59
N LEU A 106 9.18 1.32 16.61
CA LEU A 106 10.13 2.42 16.55
C LEU A 106 9.93 3.39 17.73
N GLU A 107 8.69 3.81 17.97
CA GLU A 107 8.35 4.69 19.10
C GLU A 107 8.68 4.04 20.45
N LYS A 108 8.32 2.76 20.64
CA LYS A 108 8.65 2.00 21.86
C LYS A 108 10.17 1.90 22.08
N LYS A 109 10.93 1.63 21.02
CA LYS A 109 12.40 1.56 21.09
C LYS A 109 13.00 2.92 21.47
N TYR A 110 12.49 4.01 20.90
CA TYR A 110 12.97 5.36 21.20
C TYR A 110 12.67 5.75 22.65
N LEU A 111 11.46 5.48 23.15
CA LEU A 111 11.08 5.75 24.54
C LEU A 111 11.89 4.92 25.55
N HIS A 112 12.30 3.70 25.19
CA HIS A 112 13.14 2.86 26.07
C HIS A 112 14.60 3.32 26.16
N ASN A 113 15.10 4.02 25.13
CA ASN A 113 16.50 4.42 25.01
C ASN A 113 16.78 5.87 25.48
N GLN A 114 15.76 6.58 25.94
CA GLN A 114 15.87 7.88 26.62
C GLN A 114 15.95 7.68 28.13
#